data_AF-A0A9E7MYJ7-F1
#
_entry.id   AF-A0A9E7MYJ7-F1
#
_cell.length_a   1.000
_cell.length_b   1.000
_cell.length_c   1.000
_cell.angle_alpha   90.00
_cell.angle_beta   90.00
_cell.angle_gamma   90.00
#
_symmetry.space_group_name_H-M   'P 1'
#
loop_
_entity.id
_entity.type
_entity.pdbx_description
1 polymer ?
#
loop_
_entity_poly.entity_id
_entity_poly.type
_entity_poly.pdbx_seq_one_letter_code
_entity_poly.pdbx_strand_id
1 'polypeptide(L)'
;MGRNMEELSPALTVLLFLEDFARENPSIKKGVKYFEWQKRYDGYDVAYSVVGATLAELLHEGYIELEVKKRLFGKSVIFTRKKPIPERYGVLGKGLNSISEYTPTPLHSALFLVFPVSSFPAAFLGTYIIQKELKEKEPEKLRSDPEVIKYKEKLKALLEEFKKKNPELWSGIKKEVDKACHLVRGKQGYTLYSPLDMLEERKNESKN
;
A
#
# COMPACT_ATOMS: atom_id res chain seq x y z
N MET A 1 24.80 20.66 1.12
CA MET A 1 24.91 19.22 0.80
C MET A 1 23.89 18.47 1.65
N GLY A 2 22.64 18.40 1.17
CA GLY A 2 21.57 17.67 1.85
C GLY A 2 21.77 16.18 1.64
N ARG A 3 21.85 15.40 2.72
CA ARG A 3 21.91 13.94 2.61
C ARG A 3 20.64 13.46 1.95
N ASN A 4 20.78 12.78 0.81
CA ASN A 4 19.78 11.89 0.24
C ASN A 4 19.48 10.80 1.29
N MET A 5 18.55 11.06 2.21
CA MET A 5 17.79 9.95 2.75
C MET A 5 16.98 9.42 1.57
N GLU A 6 17.21 8.16 1.19
CA GLU A 6 16.23 7.41 0.42
C GLU A 6 14.89 7.55 1.14
N GLU A 7 14.00 8.38 0.60
CA GLU A 7 12.70 8.66 1.21
C GLU A 7 12.01 7.33 1.50
N LEU A 8 11.68 7.11 2.77
CA LEU A 8 10.87 5.96 3.17
C LEU A 8 9.56 6.02 2.39
N SER A 9 9.09 4.88 1.92
CA SER A 9 7.80 4.87 1.22
C SER A 9 6.66 5.28 2.17
N PRO A 10 5.52 5.74 1.63
CA PRO A 10 4.36 6.04 2.44
C PRO A 10 3.90 4.81 3.22
N ALA A 11 3.96 3.65 2.56
CA ALA A 11 3.58 2.36 3.11
C ALA A 11 4.45 1.96 4.31
N LEU A 12 5.78 2.02 4.16
CA LEU A 12 6.71 1.71 5.24
C LEU A 12 6.58 2.69 6.40
N THR A 13 6.38 3.98 6.10
CA THR A 13 6.17 5.02 7.12
C THR A 13 4.90 4.75 7.93
N VAL A 14 3.79 4.40 7.27
CA VAL A 14 2.56 3.98 7.97
C VAL A 14 2.81 2.79 8.89
N LEU A 15 3.54 1.77 8.41
CA LEU A 15 3.84 0.57 9.19
C LEU A 15 4.76 0.85 10.39
N LEU A 16 5.71 1.77 10.26
CA LEU A 16 6.58 2.19 11.35
C LEU A 16 5.81 2.87 12.49
N PHE A 17 4.76 3.62 12.17
CA PHE A 17 3.92 4.34 13.14
C PHE A 17 2.49 3.82 13.18
N LEU A 18 2.30 2.51 12.98
CA LEU A 18 0.99 1.91 12.84
C LEU A 18 0.08 2.20 14.04
N GLU A 19 0.64 2.28 15.25
CA GLU A 19 -0.14 2.64 16.45
C GLU A 19 -0.77 4.03 16.34
N ASP A 20 -0.05 5.01 15.79
CA ASP A 20 -0.54 6.38 15.63
C ASP A 20 -1.67 6.42 14.61
N PHE A 21 -1.51 5.70 13.48
CA PHE A 21 -2.56 5.57 12.47
C PHE A 21 -3.79 4.81 13.00
N ALA A 22 -3.60 3.86 13.92
CA ALA A 22 -4.67 3.08 14.54
C ALA A 22 -5.44 3.84 15.63
N ARG A 23 -4.79 4.67 16.45
CA ARG A 23 -5.44 5.42 17.54
C ARG A 23 -6.45 6.45 17.01
N GLU A 24 -6.27 6.94 15.80
CA GLU A 24 -7.14 7.95 15.17
C GLU A 24 -8.20 7.33 14.24
N ASN A 25 -8.15 6.02 14.01
CA ASN A 25 -9.14 5.27 13.23
C ASN A 25 -9.78 4.18 14.12
N PRO A 26 -10.92 4.45 14.78
CA PRO A 26 -11.53 3.51 15.74
C PRO A 26 -11.98 2.16 15.15
N SER A 27 -11.75 1.89 13.85
CA SER A 27 -12.00 0.59 13.24
C SER A 27 -10.90 -0.44 13.50
N ILE A 28 -9.66 -0.05 13.82
CA ILE A 28 -8.53 -0.99 13.90
C ILE A 28 -8.64 -1.90 15.14
N LYS A 29 -9.31 -3.04 14.96
CA LYS A 29 -9.48 -4.07 16.00
C LYS A 29 -8.22 -4.93 16.17
N LYS A 30 -8.09 -5.58 17.34
CA LYS A 30 -6.91 -6.37 17.70
C LYS A 30 -6.75 -7.63 16.81
N GLY A 31 -5.67 -7.77 16.04
CA GLY A 31 -5.39 -8.88 15.08
C GLY A 31 -4.08 -9.68 15.28
N VAL A 32 -3.48 -10.29 14.24
CA VAL A 32 -2.34 -11.24 14.38
C VAL A 32 -0.98 -10.50 14.44
N LYS A 33 0.02 -11.08 15.12
CA LYS A 33 1.38 -10.52 15.30
C LYS A 33 2.18 -10.61 13.99
N TYR A 34 2.79 -9.49 13.55
CA TYR A 34 3.76 -9.49 12.42
C TYR A 34 5.18 -9.15 12.87
N PHE A 35 5.35 -8.34 13.92
CA PHE A 35 6.61 -8.03 14.61
C PHE A 35 6.34 -7.90 16.12
N GLU A 36 7.33 -8.14 16.99
CA GLU A 36 7.14 -8.10 18.46
C GLU A 36 6.61 -6.76 18.98
N TRP A 37 6.94 -5.66 18.30
CA TRP A 37 6.53 -4.30 18.65
C TRP A 37 5.23 -3.84 17.99
N GLN A 38 4.70 -4.56 17.00
CA GLN A 38 3.38 -4.27 16.45
C GLN A 38 2.34 -4.96 17.31
N LYS A 39 1.57 -4.17 18.06
CA LYS A 39 0.37 -4.68 18.73
C LYS A 39 -0.52 -5.38 17.68
N ARG A 40 -1.22 -6.41 18.13
CA ARG A 40 -2.22 -7.14 17.36
C ARG A 40 -3.14 -6.16 16.62
N TYR A 41 -3.08 -6.03 15.29
CA TYR A 41 -3.97 -5.16 14.48
C TYR A 41 -4.63 -5.94 13.34
N ASP A 42 -5.87 -5.58 13.01
CA ASP A 42 -6.63 -6.19 11.91
C ASP A 42 -5.90 -5.97 10.58
N GLY A 43 -5.63 -7.08 9.85
CA GLY A 43 -4.83 -7.02 8.64
C GLY A 43 -5.47 -6.19 7.52
N TYR A 44 -6.79 -6.14 7.45
CA TYR A 44 -7.49 -5.32 6.46
C TYR A 44 -7.40 -3.84 6.80
N ASP A 45 -7.58 -3.46 8.07
CA ASP A 45 -7.40 -2.06 8.48
C ASP A 45 -5.97 -1.55 8.22
N VAL A 46 -4.96 -2.41 8.46
CA VAL A 46 -3.56 -2.12 8.10
C VAL A 46 -3.43 -1.92 6.59
N ALA A 47 -3.95 -2.86 5.79
CA ALA A 47 -3.88 -2.78 4.33
C ALA A 47 -4.59 -1.53 3.78
N TYR A 48 -5.76 -1.17 4.30
CA TYR A 48 -6.46 0.06 3.91
C TYR A 48 -5.65 1.31 4.23
N SER A 49 -4.99 1.35 5.39
CA SER A 49 -4.19 2.51 5.80
C SER A 49 -2.94 2.67 4.94
N VAL A 50 -2.23 1.57 4.68
CA VAL A 50 -1.04 1.53 3.82
C VAL A 50 -1.37 1.92 2.38
N VAL A 51 -2.40 1.30 1.80
CA VAL A 51 -2.85 1.63 0.43
C VAL A 51 -3.41 3.05 0.38
N GLY A 52 -4.23 3.42 1.36
CA GLY A 52 -4.87 4.73 1.44
C GLY A 52 -3.89 5.89 1.50
N ALA A 53 -2.91 5.83 2.41
CA ALA A 53 -1.89 6.87 2.54
C ALA A 53 -1.05 7.01 1.26
N THR A 54 -0.68 5.88 0.66
CA THR A 54 0.08 5.86 -0.59
C THR A 54 -0.71 6.48 -1.74
N LEU A 55 -1.98 6.10 -1.91
CA LEU A 55 -2.85 6.66 -2.94
C LEU A 55 -3.14 8.15 -2.72
N ALA A 56 -3.35 8.56 -1.46
CA ALA A 56 -3.59 9.97 -1.12
C ALA A 56 -2.40 10.84 -1.50
N GLU A 57 -1.16 10.39 -1.21
CA GLU A 57 0.03 11.13 -1.62
C GLU A 57 0.24 11.12 -3.14
N LEU A 58 0.05 9.98 -3.81
CA LEU A 58 0.17 9.88 -5.27
C LEU A 58 -0.83 10.79 -6.00
N LEU A 59 -2.06 10.90 -5.47
CA LEU A 59 -3.07 11.84 -5.96
C LEU A 59 -2.66 13.29 -5.73
N HIS A 60 -2.20 13.61 -4.51
CA HIS A 60 -1.76 14.95 -4.15
C HIS A 60 -0.62 15.45 -5.04
N GLU A 61 0.30 14.55 -5.42
CA GLU A 61 1.44 14.87 -6.28
C GLU A 61 1.17 14.67 -7.78
N GLY A 62 -0.07 14.33 -8.14
CA GLY A 62 -0.56 14.24 -9.52
C GLY A 62 0.04 13.09 -10.33
N TYR A 63 0.53 12.02 -9.70
CA TYR A 63 1.01 10.83 -10.43
C TYR A 63 -0.13 9.98 -10.97
N ILE A 64 -1.27 10.03 -10.31
CA ILE A 64 -2.42 9.18 -10.58
C ILE A 64 -3.70 10.00 -10.52
N GLU A 65 -4.75 9.47 -11.12
CA GLU A 65 -6.12 9.89 -10.91
C GLU A 65 -6.96 8.69 -10.46
N LEU A 66 -7.95 8.95 -9.59
CA LEU A 66 -8.90 7.96 -9.13
C LEU A 66 -10.33 8.46 -9.34
N GLU A 67 -11.18 7.61 -9.90
CA GLU A 67 -12.56 7.94 -10.23
C GLU A 67 -13.52 6.84 -9.78
N VAL A 68 -14.68 7.21 -9.22
CA VAL A 68 -15.73 6.23 -8.95
C VAL A 68 -16.59 6.04 -10.20
N LYS A 69 -16.58 4.84 -10.76
CA LYS A 69 -17.43 4.50 -11.91
C LYS A 69 -18.53 3.52 -11.51
N LYS A 70 -19.77 3.90 -11.81
CA LYS A 70 -20.94 3.02 -11.68
C LYS A 70 -20.91 1.99 -12.82
N ARG A 71 -20.97 0.71 -12.48
CA ARG A 71 -21.11 -0.43 -13.40
C ARG A 71 -22.41 -1.18 -13.09
N LEU A 72 -22.81 -2.06 -14.00
CA LEU A 72 -24.06 -2.83 -13.90
C LEU A 72 -24.18 -3.59 -12.56
N PHE A 73 -23.06 -4.10 -12.03
CA PHE A 73 -23.00 -4.89 -10.80
C PHE A 73 -22.40 -4.15 -9.60
N GLY A 74 -22.38 -2.81 -9.62
CA GLY A 74 -21.94 -2.00 -8.48
C GLY A 74 -20.97 -0.88 -8.85
N LYS A 75 -20.37 -0.25 -7.83
CA LYS A 75 -19.36 0.81 -8.02
C LYS A 75 -17.95 0.20 -8.00
N SER A 76 -17.06 0.76 -8.82
CA SER A 76 -15.63 0.42 -8.84
C SER A 76 -14.81 1.69 -8.85
N VAL A 77 -13.64 1.65 -8.23
CA VAL A 77 -12.66 2.73 -8.38
C VAL A 77 -11.79 2.43 -9.59
N ILE A 78 -11.74 3.37 -10.51
CA ILE A 78 -10.87 3.36 -11.68
C ILE A 78 -9.61 4.13 -11.32
N PHE A 79 -8.48 3.50 -11.57
CA PHE A 79 -7.14 4.03 -11.43
C PHE A 79 -6.59 4.36 -12.82
N THR A 80 -6.00 5.55 -12.95
CA THR A 80 -5.28 5.95 -14.16
C THR A 80 -3.92 6.51 -13.76
N ARG A 81 -2.82 5.90 -14.21
CA ARG A 81 -1.48 6.44 -14.04
C ARG A 81 -1.24 7.56 -15.06
N LYS A 82 -0.76 8.72 -14.61
CA LYS A 82 -0.56 9.92 -15.44
C LYS A 82 0.90 10.20 -15.79
N LYS A 83 1.82 9.68 -14.98
CA LYS A 83 3.27 9.78 -15.21
C LYS A 83 3.97 8.62 -14.49
N PRO A 84 5.25 8.34 -14.77
CA PRO A 84 6.00 7.33 -14.03
C PRO A 84 5.98 7.60 -12.52
N ILE A 85 5.66 6.57 -11.73
CA ILE A 85 5.67 6.66 -10.27
C ILE A 85 7.11 6.46 -9.77
N PRO A 86 7.68 7.39 -8.98
CA PRO A 86 9.04 7.28 -8.48
C PRO A 86 9.26 6.05 -7.57
N GLU A 87 10.49 5.55 -7.54
CA GLU A 87 10.86 4.34 -6.77
C GLU A 87 10.64 4.49 -5.26
N ARG A 88 10.67 5.72 -4.72
CA ARG A 88 10.39 5.99 -3.31
C ARG A 88 9.03 5.49 -2.84
N TYR A 89 8.07 5.30 -3.74
CA TYR A 89 6.75 4.74 -3.40
C TYR A 89 6.78 3.22 -3.15
N GLY A 90 7.96 2.61 -3.23
CA GLY A 90 8.23 1.26 -2.78
C GLY A 90 7.41 0.20 -3.51
N VAL A 91 7.04 -0.84 -2.77
CA VAL A 91 6.29 -2.02 -3.24
C VAL A 91 4.96 -1.61 -3.89
N LEU A 92 4.21 -0.69 -3.28
CA LEU A 92 2.96 -0.20 -3.86
C LEU A 92 3.21 0.62 -5.13
N GLY A 93 4.18 1.53 -5.11
CA GLY A 93 4.57 2.31 -6.28
C GLY A 93 4.93 1.42 -7.46
N LYS A 94 5.74 0.38 -7.23
CA LYS A 94 6.18 -0.58 -8.23
C LYS A 94 5.00 -1.31 -8.90
N GLY A 95 4.04 -1.80 -8.11
CA GLY A 95 2.86 -2.46 -8.66
C GLY A 95 1.94 -1.52 -9.43
N LEU A 96 1.70 -0.31 -8.92
CA LEU A 96 0.92 0.70 -9.65
C LEU A 96 1.61 1.14 -10.96
N ASN A 97 2.94 1.20 -10.97
CA ASN A 97 3.73 1.59 -12.13
C ASN A 97 3.75 0.53 -13.24
N SER A 98 3.39 -0.72 -12.93
CA SER A 98 3.26 -1.80 -13.92
C SER A 98 2.05 -1.62 -14.85
N ILE A 99 1.11 -0.74 -14.48
CA ILE A 99 -0.01 -0.36 -15.34
C ILE A 99 0.44 0.70 -16.34
N SER A 100 0.06 0.52 -17.60
CA SER A 100 0.35 1.46 -18.67
C SER A 100 -0.20 2.86 -18.38
N GLU A 101 0.53 3.87 -18.84
CA GLU A 101 0.14 5.27 -18.67
C GLU A 101 -1.18 5.55 -19.40
N TYR A 102 -2.00 6.44 -18.84
CA TYR A 102 -3.31 6.85 -19.35
C TYR A 102 -4.30 5.72 -19.60
N THR A 103 -4.03 4.51 -19.11
CA THR A 103 -4.90 3.34 -19.28
C THR A 103 -5.82 3.20 -18.07
N PRO A 104 -7.13 3.48 -18.22
CA PRO A 104 -8.07 3.39 -17.09
C PRO A 104 -8.26 1.94 -16.68
N THR A 105 -7.87 1.61 -15.46
CA THR A 105 -7.80 0.24 -14.94
C THR A 105 -8.55 0.13 -13.62
N PRO A 106 -9.35 -0.91 -13.35
CA PRO A 106 -9.89 -1.11 -12.01
C PRO A 106 -8.78 -1.14 -10.95
N LEU A 107 -8.92 -0.39 -9.86
CA LEU A 107 -7.87 -0.26 -8.85
C LEU A 107 -7.46 -1.63 -8.27
N HIS A 108 -8.40 -2.55 -8.05
CA HIS A 108 -8.07 -3.89 -7.57
C HIS A 108 -7.16 -4.68 -8.51
N SER A 109 -7.20 -4.44 -9.83
CA SER A 109 -6.33 -5.12 -10.79
C SER A 109 -4.89 -4.63 -10.67
N ALA A 110 -4.68 -3.35 -10.36
CA ALA A 110 -3.35 -2.80 -10.08
C ALA A 110 -2.84 -3.28 -8.72
N LEU A 111 -3.70 -3.26 -7.69
CA LEU A 111 -3.36 -3.72 -6.35
C LEU A 111 -3.10 -5.22 -6.28
N PHE A 112 -3.78 -6.03 -7.09
CA PHE A 112 -3.53 -7.48 -7.20
C PHE A 112 -2.05 -7.81 -7.39
N LEU A 113 -1.34 -7.00 -8.18
CA LEU A 113 0.08 -7.20 -8.46
C LEU A 113 0.98 -6.95 -7.25
N VAL A 114 0.47 -6.30 -6.21
CA VAL A 114 1.23 -5.92 -5.01
C VAL A 114 1.00 -6.89 -3.85
N PHE A 115 -0.22 -7.38 -3.68
CA PHE A 115 -0.55 -8.19 -2.51
C PHE A 115 0.13 -9.57 -2.56
N PRO A 116 0.68 -10.07 -1.44
CA PRO A 116 1.32 -11.38 -1.40
C PRO A 116 0.29 -12.50 -1.57
N VAL A 117 0.68 -13.56 -2.30
CA VAL A 117 -0.16 -14.75 -2.48
C VAL A 117 -0.21 -15.54 -1.18
N SER A 118 -1.39 -15.58 -0.54
CA SER A 118 -1.53 -16.19 0.80
C SER A 118 -2.98 -16.53 1.12
N SER A 119 -3.20 -17.40 2.11
CA SER A 119 -4.52 -17.57 2.74
C SER A 119 -5.03 -16.28 3.42
N PHE A 120 -4.11 -15.39 3.84
CA PHE A 120 -4.40 -14.11 4.49
C PHE A 120 -3.64 -12.92 3.86
N PRO A 121 -3.94 -12.51 2.62
CA PRO A 121 -3.14 -11.52 1.90
C PRO A 121 -3.03 -10.16 2.60
N ALA A 122 -4.14 -9.65 3.15
CA ALA A 122 -4.16 -8.38 3.88
C ALA A 122 -3.26 -8.40 5.12
N ALA A 123 -3.26 -9.52 5.85
CA ALA A 123 -2.40 -9.75 7.00
C ALA A 123 -0.92 -9.66 6.62
N PHE A 124 -0.53 -10.33 5.53
CA PHE A 124 0.87 -10.45 5.15
C PHE A 124 1.43 -9.28 4.34
N LEU A 125 0.59 -8.35 3.85
CA LEU A 125 1.06 -7.18 3.11
C LEU A 125 2.09 -6.37 3.91
N GLY A 126 1.84 -6.14 5.21
CA GLY A 126 2.76 -5.39 6.07
C GLY A 126 4.12 -6.07 6.22
N THR A 127 4.13 -7.39 6.47
CA THR A 127 5.36 -8.19 6.53
C THR A 127 6.13 -8.13 5.22
N TYR A 128 5.42 -8.28 4.09
CA TYR A 128 6.01 -8.23 2.76
C TYR A 128 6.69 -6.88 2.47
N ILE A 129 6.02 -5.78 2.76
CA ILE A 129 6.57 -4.42 2.60
C ILE A 129 7.81 -4.22 3.49
N ILE A 130 7.72 -4.60 4.77
CA ILE A 130 8.86 -4.44 5.69
C ILE A 130 10.06 -5.25 5.19
N GLN A 131 9.86 -6.50 4.78
CA GLN A 131 10.96 -7.32 4.28
C GLN A 131 11.61 -6.73 3.02
N LYS A 132 10.82 -6.21 2.08
CA LYS A 132 11.33 -5.67 0.81
C LYS A 132 11.97 -4.28 0.97
N GLU A 133 11.46 -3.47 1.90
CA GLU A 133 11.80 -2.04 1.96
C GLU A 133 12.61 -1.63 3.19
N LEU A 134 12.40 -2.26 4.35
CA LEU A 134 13.15 -1.91 5.57
C LEU A 134 14.62 -2.38 5.47
N LYS A 135 14.86 -3.55 4.87
CA LYS A 135 16.20 -4.14 4.68
C LYS A 135 17.02 -4.08 5.99
N GLU A 136 18.17 -3.40 5.98
CA GLU A 136 19.09 -3.26 7.12
C GLU A 136 18.80 -2.04 8.01
N LYS A 137 17.74 -1.26 7.72
CA LYS A 137 17.40 -0.06 8.49
C LYS A 137 16.81 -0.45 9.84
N GLU A 138 17.32 0.14 10.92
CA GLU A 138 16.81 -0.09 12.29
C GLU A 138 15.51 0.69 12.55
N PRO A 139 14.37 0.02 12.80
CA PRO A 139 13.07 0.68 13.02
C PRO A 139 13.08 1.75 14.12
N GLU A 140 13.79 1.49 15.22
CA GLU A 140 13.86 2.37 16.39
C GLU A 140 14.55 3.70 16.06
N LYS A 141 15.60 3.65 15.24
CA LYS A 141 16.28 4.85 14.73
C LYS A 141 15.38 5.62 13.77
N LEU A 142 14.68 4.93 12.86
CA LEU A 142 13.75 5.60 11.96
C LEU A 142 12.59 6.27 12.69
N ARG A 143 12.07 5.65 13.76
CA ARG A 143 10.97 6.24 14.56
C ARG A 143 11.38 7.47 15.35
N SER A 144 12.66 7.62 15.67
CA SER A 144 13.20 8.77 16.39
C SER A 144 13.74 9.86 15.46
N ASP A 145 13.78 9.60 14.15
CA ASP A 145 14.22 10.57 13.15
C ASP A 145 13.18 11.70 12.96
N PRO A 146 13.54 12.97 13.17
CA PRO A 146 12.62 14.10 13.06
C PRO A 146 11.99 14.27 11.66
N GLU A 147 12.72 13.99 10.58
CA GLU A 147 12.20 14.10 9.22
C GLU A 147 11.21 12.98 8.93
N VAL A 148 11.47 11.77 9.44
CA VAL A 148 10.53 10.65 9.35
C VAL A 148 9.25 10.93 10.13
N ILE A 149 9.35 11.52 11.33
CA ILE A 149 8.19 11.95 12.12
C ILE A 149 7.40 13.03 11.37
N LYS A 150 8.08 14.02 10.78
CA LYS A 150 7.45 15.06 9.98
C LYS A 150 6.73 14.50 8.76
N TYR A 151 7.35 13.53 8.08
CA TYR A 151 6.74 12.85 6.94
C TYR A 151 5.52 12.03 7.35
N LYS A 152 5.59 11.31 8.48
CA LYS A 152 4.45 10.63 9.09
C LYS A 152 3.26 11.58 9.31
N GLU A 153 3.48 12.76 9.92
CA GLU A 153 2.39 13.73 10.14
C GLU A 153 1.83 14.30 8.83
N LYS A 154 2.67 14.55 7.81
CA LYS A 154 2.21 14.90 6.46
C LYS A 154 1.26 13.83 5.90
N LEU A 155 1.66 12.55 5.95
CA LEU A 155 0.86 11.44 5.44
C LEU A 155 -0.48 11.30 6.18
N LYS A 156 -0.48 11.47 7.51
CA LYS A 156 -1.72 11.47 8.31
C LYS A 156 -2.67 12.58 7.86
N ALA A 157 -2.16 13.81 7.74
CA ALA A 157 -2.96 14.96 7.31
C ALA A 157 -3.55 14.74 5.91
N LEU A 158 -2.74 14.26 4.95
CA LEU A 158 -3.19 13.97 3.59
C LEU A 158 -4.26 12.88 3.55
N LEU A 159 -4.08 11.79 4.31
CA LEU A 159 -5.05 10.70 4.35
C LEU A 159 -6.38 11.15 4.96
N GLU A 160 -6.36 11.91 6.06
CA GLU A 160 -7.57 12.41 6.69
C GLU A 160 -8.30 13.45 5.83
N GLU A 161 -7.56 14.36 5.20
CA GLU A 161 -8.12 15.29 4.23
C GLU A 161 -8.78 14.55 3.06
N PHE A 162 -8.09 13.54 2.51
CA PHE A 162 -8.60 12.71 1.43
C PHE A 162 -9.91 12.00 1.82
N LYS A 163 -9.96 11.36 2.99
CA LYS A 163 -11.17 10.69 3.51
C LYS A 163 -12.34 11.66 3.67
N LYS A 164 -12.07 12.86 4.21
CA LYS A 164 -13.09 13.91 4.42
C LYS A 164 -13.63 14.47 3.11
N LYS A 165 -12.75 14.77 2.15
CA LYS A 165 -13.15 15.34 0.85
C LYS A 165 -13.77 14.30 -0.08
N ASN A 166 -13.34 13.04 0.01
CA ASN A 166 -13.72 11.98 -0.93
C ASN A 166 -14.23 10.71 -0.21
N PRO A 167 -15.30 10.79 0.61
CA PRO A 167 -15.76 9.66 1.41
C PRO A 167 -16.26 8.48 0.56
N GLU A 168 -16.86 8.75 -0.60
CA GLU A 168 -17.29 7.71 -1.54
C GLU A 168 -16.09 6.97 -2.14
N LEU A 169 -15.06 7.73 -2.54
CA LEU A 169 -13.84 7.17 -3.11
C LEU A 169 -13.10 6.32 -2.06
N TRP A 170 -13.03 6.80 -0.81
CA TRP A 170 -12.46 6.03 0.30
C TRP A 170 -13.19 4.70 0.53
N SER A 171 -14.53 4.72 0.55
CA SER A 171 -15.35 3.51 0.64
C SER A 171 -15.08 2.57 -0.56
N GLY A 172 -14.92 3.13 -1.75
CA GLY A 172 -14.54 2.41 -2.96
C GLY A 172 -13.16 1.74 -2.85
N ILE A 173 -12.14 2.46 -2.37
CA ILE A 173 -10.77 1.94 -2.21
C ILE A 173 -10.75 0.72 -1.29
N LYS A 174 -11.46 0.77 -0.15
CA LYS A 174 -11.54 -0.39 0.75
C LYS A 174 -12.10 -1.63 0.04
N LYS A 175 -13.18 -1.46 -0.73
CA LYS A 175 -13.76 -2.55 -1.54
C LYS A 175 -12.81 -3.06 -2.62
N GLU A 176 -11.99 -2.20 -3.20
CA GLU A 176 -11.01 -2.61 -4.22
C GLU A 176 -9.82 -3.35 -3.57
N VAL A 177 -9.40 -2.96 -2.37
CA VAL A 177 -8.45 -3.73 -1.55
C VAL A 177 -9.01 -5.12 -1.23
N ASP A 178 -10.28 -5.21 -0.82
CA ASP A 178 -10.94 -6.50 -0.57
C ASP A 178 -10.93 -7.42 -1.78
N LYS A 179 -11.26 -6.87 -2.96
CA LYS A 179 -11.24 -7.60 -4.23
C LYS A 179 -9.83 -8.06 -4.58
N ALA A 180 -8.82 -7.19 -4.44
CA ALA A 180 -7.42 -7.56 -4.70
C ALA A 180 -6.98 -8.72 -3.80
N CYS A 181 -7.31 -8.66 -2.50
CA CYS A 181 -7.04 -9.75 -1.56
C CYS A 181 -7.72 -11.05 -1.96
N HIS A 182 -8.97 -11.01 -2.44
CA HIS A 182 -9.66 -12.21 -2.92
C HIS A 182 -8.98 -12.83 -4.13
N LEU A 183 -8.42 -12.03 -5.03
CA LEU A 183 -7.75 -12.52 -6.24
C LEU A 183 -6.42 -13.23 -5.95
N VAL A 184 -5.68 -12.79 -4.93
CA VAL A 184 -4.41 -13.44 -4.52
C VAL A 184 -4.59 -14.48 -3.41
N ARG A 185 -5.83 -14.82 -3.04
CA ARG A 185 -6.09 -15.77 -1.94
C ARG A 185 -5.71 -17.20 -2.36
N GLY A 186 -4.64 -17.72 -1.78
CA GLY A 186 -4.16 -19.08 -1.98
C GLY A 186 -4.81 -20.09 -1.02
N LYS A 187 -4.81 -21.38 -1.39
CA LYS A 187 -5.27 -22.49 -0.53
C LYS A 187 -4.16 -23.13 0.32
N GLN A 188 -2.88 -22.85 0.04
CA GLN A 188 -1.73 -23.45 0.72
C GLN A 188 -0.62 -22.42 0.97
N GLY A 189 0.03 -22.52 2.14
CA GLY A 189 1.31 -21.89 2.44
C GLY A 189 1.31 -20.38 2.70
N TYR A 190 2.42 -19.94 3.30
CA TYR A 190 2.84 -18.54 3.35
C TYR A 190 3.91 -18.37 2.29
N THR A 191 3.67 -17.49 1.31
CA THR A 191 4.69 -17.12 0.34
C THR A 191 4.72 -15.61 0.21
N LEU A 192 5.89 -15.03 0.53
CA LEU A 192 6.17 -13.60 0.48
C LEU A 192 6.56 -13.16 -0.94
N TYR A 193 5.86 -13.68 -1.95
CA TYR A 193 5.94 -13.17 -3.30
C TYR A 193 4.57 -12.67 -3.72
N SER A 194 4.59 -11.56 -4.43
CA SER A 194 3.44 -10.99 -5.13
C SER A 194 3.35 -11.57 -6.55
N PRO A 195 2.19 -11.50 -7.22
CA PRO A 195 2.09 -11.83 -8.64
C PRO A 195 3.09 -11.06 -9.51
N LEU A 196 3.49 -9.86 -9.11
CA LEU A 196 4.53 -9.09 -9.82
C LEU A 196 5.91 -9.74 -9.71
N ASP A 197 6.33 -10.22 -8.53
CA ASP A 197 7.62 -10.91 -8.40
C ASP A 197 7.68 -12.13 -9.33
N MET A 198 6.59 -12.90 -9.39
CA MET A 198 6.50 -14.08 -10.27
C MET A 198 6.65 -13.72 -11.76
N LEU A 199 6.12 -12.57 -12.18
CA LEU A 199 6.25 -12.09 -13.56
C LEU A 199 7.68 -11.62 -13.87
N GLU A 200 8.37 -11.06 -12.89
CA GLU A 200 9.75 -10.60 -13.04
C GLU A 200 10.75 -11.76 -13.06
N GLU A 201 10.56 -12.78 -12.23
CA GLU A 201 11.38 -14.00 -12.23
C GLU A 201 11.33 -14.70 -13.59
N ARG A 202 10.12 -14.90 -14.15
CA ARG A 202 9.95 -15.51 -15.49
C ARG A 202 10.60 -14.72 -16.62
N LYS A 203 10.61 -13.39 -16.52
CA LYS A 203 11.28 -12.52 -17.50
C LYS A 203 12.81 -12.63 -17.44
N ASN A 204 13.36 -12.93 -16.27
CA ASN A 204 14.80 -13.12 -16.09
C ASN A 204 15.23 -14.52 -16.55
N GLU A 205 14.39 -15.55 -16.33
CA GLU A 205 14.62 -16.90 -16.86
C GLU A 205 14.61 -16.95 -18.39
N SER A 206 13.74 -16.17 -19.04
CA SER A 206 13.64 -16.12 -20.52
C SER A 206 14.72 -15.27 -21.20
N LYS A 207 15.64 -14.68 -20.43
CA LYS A 207 16.82 -13.95 -20.92
C LYS A 207 18.13 -14.73 -20.78
N ASN A 208 18.10 -15.88 -20.11
CA ASN A 208 19.21 -16.82 -19.97
C ASN A 208 19.00 -18.02 -20.89
#